data_AF-A0A4R2TM00-F1
#
_entry.id   AF-A0A4R2TM00-F1
#
_cell.length_a   1.000
_cell.length_b   1.000
_cell.length_c   1.000
_cell.angle_alpha   90.00
_cell.angle_beta   90.00
_cell.angle_gamma   90.00
#
_symmetry.space_group_name_H-M   'P 1'
#
loop_
_entity.id
_entity.type
_entity.pdbx_description
1 polymer ?
#
loop_
_entity_poly.entity_id
_entity_poly.type
_entity_poly.pdbx_seq_one_letter_code
_entity_poly.pdbx_strand_id
1 'polypeptide(L)'
;MRALSSHRERHVTDRIGWLRAAVLGANDGIVSTASLIIGVAAAGGQVAAIVIAGTAGLVAGAMSMAAGEYVSVSAQADTETAELARERRELTDDPRGELAELAALYAARGVDAATAETVAAQLMAKDALGAHARDELDITPGARARPVQAAFASAAS
;
A
#
# COMPACT_ATOMS: atom_id res chain seq x y z
N MET A 1 -26.24 -27.41 7.20
CA MET A 1 -24.96 -26.82 6.71
C MET A 1 -24.17 -26.33 7.91
N ARG A 2 -23.01 -26.93 8.20
CA ARG A 2 -22.09 -26.42 9.23
C ARG A 2 -21.42 -25.17 8.67
N ALA A 3 -21.59 -24.03 9.34
CA ALA A 3 -20.79 -22.85 9.08
C ALA A 3 -19.31 -23.22 9.30
N LEU A 4 -18.49 -23.10 8.26
CA LEU A 4 -17.05 -23.19 8.38
C LEU A 4 -16.63 -22.06 9.33
N SER A 5 -16.12 -22.46 10.50
CA SER A 5 -15.50 -21.55 11.45
C SER A 5 -14.41 -20.75 10.73
N SER A 6 -14.54 -19.41 10.74
CA SER A 6 -13.54 -18.49 10.20
C SER A 6 -12.20 -18.73 10.90
N HIS A 7 -11.33 -19.52 10.27
CA HIS A 7 -9.93 -19.61 10.66
C HIS A 7 -9.27 -18.33 10.18
N ARG A 8 -9.14 -17.35 11.07
CA ARG A 8 -8.50 -16.08 10.76
C ARG A 8 -6.99 -16.24 10.88
N GLU A 9 -6.36 -16.71 9.81
CA GLU A 9 -4.91 -16.68 9.69
C GLU A 9 -4.45 -15.22 9.61
N ARG A 10 -3.52 -14.84 10.48
CA ARG A 10 -2.90 -13.52 10.44
C ARG A 10 -1.71 -13.58 9.50
N HIS A 11 -1.89 -13.19 8.25
CA HIS A 11 -0.78 -13.09 7.31
C HIS A 11 0.14 -11.91 7.66
N VAL A 12 1.44 -12.11 7.48
CA VAL A 12 2.45 -11.07 7.68
C VAL A 12 2.37 -10.03 6.56
N THR A 13 1.88 -10.43 5.38
CA THR A 13 1.74 -9.62 4.17
C THR A 13 0.96 -8.32 4.40
N ASP A 14 -0.11 -8.36 5.19
CA ASP A 14 -0.94 -7.20 5.55
C ASP A 14 -0.17 -6.10 6.32
N ARG A 15 1.03 -6.42 6.82
CA ARG A 15 1.87 -5.51 7.62
C ARG A 15 3.11 -5.02 6.90
N ILE A 16 3.34 -5.43 5.65
CA ILE A 16 4.57 -5.12 4.93
C ILE A 16 4.70 -3.61 4.66
N GLY A 17 3.60 -2.92 4.33
CA GLY A 17 3.63 -1.49 3.99
C GLY A 17 4.20 -0.59 5.08
N TRP A 18 3.66 -0.67 6.31
CA TRP A 18 4.14 0.16 7.42
C TRP A 18 5.48 -0.34 7.97
N LEU A 19 5.77 -1.65 7.88
CA LEU A 19 7.07 -2.19 8.28
C LEU A 19 8.18 -1.68 7.35
N ARG A 20 7.95 -1.63 6.04
CA ARG A 20 8.87 -1.05 5.07
C ARG A 20 9.14 0.42 5.39
N ALA A 21 8.09 1.19 5.64
CA ALA A 21 8.19 2.61 5.97
C ALA A 21 8.98 2.85 7.26
N ALA A 22 8.77 2.02 8.30
CA ALA A 22 9.50 2.09 9.56
C ALA A 22 10.97 1.67 9.41
N VAL A 23 11.29 0.61 8.65
CA VAL A 23 12.69 0.18 8.46
C VAL A 23 13.50 1.23 7.69
N LEU A 24 12.90 1.82 6.65
CA LEU A 24 13.55 2.91 5.90
C LEU A 24 13.72 4.16 6.77
N GLY A 25 12.70 4.52 7.56
CA GLY A 25 12.76 5.64 8.50
C GLY A 25 13.88 5.48 9.52
N ALA A 26 13.96 4.33 10.20
CA ALA A 26 15.01 4.04 11.17
C ALA A 26 16.41 4.05 10.53
N ASN A 27 16.58 3.43 9.36
CA ASN A 27 17.86 3.37 8.68
C ASN A 27 18.37 4.77 8.32
N ASP A 28 17.53 5.56 7.66
CA ASP A 28 17.90 6.88 7.22
C ASP A 28 18.04 7.84 8.42
N GLY A 29 17.20 7.72 9.44
CA GLY A 29 17.27 8.50 10.68
C GLY A 29 18.59 8.30 11.42
N ILE A 30 19.03 7.05 11.61
CA ILE A 30 20.31 6.73 12.27
C ILE A 30 21.48 7.24 11.44
N VAL A 31 21.55 6.89 10.15
CA VAL A 31 22.70 7.22 9.30
C VAL A 31 22.81 8.73 9.12
N SER A 32 21.74 9.42 8.75
CA SER A 32 21.76 10.86 8.49
C SER A 32 22.07 11.67 9.75
N THR A 33 21.44 11.35 10.88
CA THR A 33 21.67 12.08 12.14
C THR A 33 23.08 11.84 12.68
N ALA A 34 23.59 10.60 12.61
CA ALA A 34 24.96 10.30 13.02
C ALA A 34 25.98 11.00 12.13
N SER A 35 25.81 10.95 10.81
CA SER A 35 26.68 11.64 9.87
C SER A 35 26.67 13.16 10.08
N LEU A 36 25.50 13.76 10.36
CA LEU A 36 25.39 15.18 10.67
C LEU A 36 26.15 15.55 11.96
N ILE A 37 25.93 14.79 13.04
CA ILE A 37 26.61 14.99 14.33
C ILE A 37 28.13 14.87 14.18
N ILE A 38 28.60 13.82 13.50
CA ILE A 38 30.03 13.60 13.25
C ILE A 38 30.61 14.74 12.41
N GLY A 39 29.90 15.20 11.38
CA GLY A 39 30.34 16.30 10.53
C GLY A 39 30.51 17.61 11.30
N VAL A 40 29.52 17.96 12.13
CA VAL A 40 29.58 19.18 12.97
C VAL A 40 30.69 19.07 14.03
N ALA A 41 30.87 17.89 14.64
CA ALA A 41 31.94 17.66 15.60
C ALA A 41 33.33 17.77 14.95
N ALA A 42 33.53 17.16 13.77
CA ALA A 42 34.77 17.21 13.01
C ALA A 42 35.13 18.65 12.57
N ALA A 43 34.13 19.51 12.36
CA ALA A 43 34.32 20.93 12.06
C ALA A 43 34.68 21.79 13.29
N GLY A 44 34.87 21.19 14.47
CA GLY A 44 35.19 21.90 15.71
C GLY A 44 33.97 22.52 16.41
N GLY A 45 32.76 22.04 16.11
CA GLY A 45 31.53 22.49 16.75
C GLY A 45 31.53 22.24 18.26
N GLN A 46 31.08 23.23 19.03
CA GLN A 46 30.86 23.06 20.48
C GLN A 46 29.70 22.12 20.75
N VAL A 47 29.66 21.50 21.94
CA VAL A 47 28.61 20.55 22.35
C VAL A 47 27.20 21.09 22.10
N ALA A 48 26.94 22.36 22.42
CA ALA A 48 25.65 22.99 22.17
C ALA A 48 25.26 23.00 20.67
N ALA A 49 26.20 23.32 19.79
CA ALA A 49 25.97 23.31 18.34
C ALA A 49 25.71 21.90 17.81
N ILE A 50 26.42 20.89 18.33
CA ILE A 50 26.23 19.48 17.97
C ILE A 50 24.82 19.01 18.37
N VAL A 51 24.37 19.33 19.59
CA VAL A 51 23.02 18.96 20.08
C VAL A 51 21.93 19.64 19.25
N ILE A 52 22.09 20.95 18.96
CA ILE A 52 21.14 21.68 18.12
C ILE A 52 21.08 21.07 16.71
N ALA A 53 22.23 20.82 16.09
CA ALA A 53 22.28 20.24 14.75
C ALA A 53 21.66 18.83 14.70
N GLY A 54 22.01 17.95 15.66
CA GLY A 54 21.47 16.60 15.73
C GLY A 54 19.96 16.57 15.95
N THR A 55 19.44 17.38 16.88
CA THR A 55 18.00 17.45 17.15
C THR A 55 17.22 18.08 16.00
N ALA A 56 17.74 19.16 15.40
CA ALA A 56 17.13 19.78 14.22
C ALA A 56 17.12 18.82 13.02
N GLY A 57 18.23 18.10 12.78
CA GLY A 57 18.35 17.11 11.72
C GLY A 57 17.38 15.93 11.91
N LEU A 58 17.26 15.42 13.13
CA LEU A 58 16.31 14.36 13.47
C LEU A 58 14.86 14.79 13.18
N VAL A 59 14.45 15.97 13.67
CA VAL A 59 13.09 16.48 13.47
C VAL A 59 12.80 16.75 12.00
N ALA A 60 13.74 17.39 11.29
CA ALA A 60 13.59 17.67 9.87
C ALA A 60 13.53 16.37 9.04
N GLY A 61 14.37 15.39 9.34
CA GLY A 61 14.38 14.07 8.70
C GLY A 61 13.07 13.32 8.91
N ALA A 62 12.60 13.22 10.16
CA ALA A 62 11.35 12.55 10.51
C ALA A 62 10.14 13.20 9.81
N MET A 63 10.06 14.53 9.79
CA MET A 63 8.97 15.24 9.08
C MET A 63 9.02 15.03 7.57
N SER A 64 10.22 15.09 6.96
CA SER A 64 10.41 14.86 5.53
C SER A 64 9.96 13.46 5.11
N MET A 65 10.33 12.43 5.87
CA MET A 65 9.92 11.04 5.62
C MET A 65 8.43 10.83 5.82
N ALA A 66 7.86 11.39 6.89
CA ALA A 66 6.42 11.33 7.14
C ALA A 66 5.62 11.92 5.98
N ALA A 67 6.04 13.11 5.51
CA ALA A 67 5.41 13.79 4.39
C ALA A 67 5.56 12.99 3.09
N GLY A 68 6.75 12.48 2.80
CA GLY A 68 7.01 11.67 1.60
C GLY A 68 6.18 10.39 1.57
N GLU A 69 6.13 9.65 2.68
CA GLU A 69 5.34 8.42 2.78
C GLU A 69 3.83 8.72 2.75
N TYR A 70 3.37 9.80 3.38
CA TYR A 70 1.98 10.24 3.28
C TYR A 70 1.60 10.53 1.82
N VAL A 71 2.39 11.33 1.11
CA VAL A 71 2.10 11.71 -0.28
C VAL A 71 2.12 10.49 -1.19
N SER A 72 3.11 9.60 -1.03
CA SER A 72 3.24 8.36 -1.80
C SER A 72 2.00 7.47 -1.64
N VAL A 73 1.62 7.16 -0.39
CA VAL A 73 0.47 6.29 -0.11
C VAL A 73 -0.85 6.97 -0.45
N SER A 74 -0.94 8.30 -0.36
CA SER A 74 -2.13 9.05 -0.80
C SER A 74 -2.30 8.98 -2.32
N ALA A 75 -1.21 9.13 -3.09
CA ALA A 75 -1.26 8.98 -4.54
C ALA A 75 -1.69 7.56 -4.96
N GLN A 76 -1.28 6.53 -4.22
CA GLN A 76 -1.78 5.17 -4.41
C GLN A 76 -3.30 5.11 -4.15
N ALA A 77 -3.77 5.65 -3.03
CA ALA A 77 -5.21 5.64 -2.69
C ALA A 77 -6.06 6.38 -3.75
N ASP A 78 -5.56 7.50 -4.26
CA ASP A 78 -6.23 8.27 -5.31
C ASP A 78 -6.29 7.48 -6.62
N THR A 79 -5.20 6.78 -6.97
CA THR A 79 -5.15 5.90 -8.15
C THR A 79 -6.13 4.74 -8.03
N GLU A 80 -6.15 4.04 -6.89
CA GLU A 80 -7.11 2.96 -6.61
C GLU A 80 -8.57 3.46 -6.73
N THR A 81 -8.84 4.67 -6.23
CA THR A 81 -10.17 5.29 -6.30
C THR A 81 -10.56 5.62 -7.74
N ALA A 82 -9.62 6.12 -8.54
CA ALA A 82 -9.83 6.46 -9.93
C ALA A 82 -10.11 5.20 -10.78
N GLU A 83 -9.33 4.14 -10.60
CA GLU A 83 -9.54 2.87 -11.30
C GLU A 83 -10.88 2.24 -10.92
N LEU A 84 -11.26 2.21 -9.63
CA LEU A 84 -12.59 1.73 -9.22
C LEU A 84 -13.74 2.56 -9.83
N ALA A 85 -13.55 3.86 -10.00
CA ALA A 85 -14.53 4.73 -10.63
C ALA A 85 -14.64 4.48 -12.14
N ARG A 86 -13.54 4.09 -12.79
CA ARG A 86 -13.48 3.71 -14.20
C ARG A 86 -14.15 2.35 -14.42
N GLU A 87 -13.74 1.34 -13.65
CA GLU A 87 -14.31 -0.01 -13.66
C GLU A 87 -15.84 0.01 -13.49
N ARG A 88 -16.33 0.86 -12.58
CA ARG A 88 -17.77 1.02 -12.36
C ARG A 88 -18.52 1.54 -13.60
N ARG A 89 -17.87 2.37 -14.43
CA ARG A 89 -18.43 2.86 -15.69
C ARG A 89 -18.38 1.75 -16.73
N GLU A 90 -17.26 1.05 -16.85
CA GLU A 90 -17.09 -0.09 -17.77
C GLU A 90 -18.14 -1.19 -17.51
N LEU A 91 -18.35 -1.56 -16.25
CA LEU A 91 -19.43 -2.47 -15.83
C LEU A 91 -20.85 -2.00 -16.16
N THR A 92 -21.06 -0.70 -16.34
CA THR A 92 -22.37 -0.14 -16.73
C THR A 92 -22.51 -0.05 -18.25
N ASP A 93 -21.42 0.35 -18.93
CA ASP A 93 -21.39 0.67 -20.35
C ASP A 93 -21.27 -0.61 -21.22
N ASP A 94 -20.48 -1.60 -20.79
CA ASP A 94 -20.34 -2.91 -21.45
C ASP A 94 -20.27 -4.11 -20.47
N PRO A 95 -21.40 -4.47 -19.83
CA PRO A 95 -21.42 -5.61 -18.89
C PRO A 95 -21.04 -6.96 -19.52
N ARG A 96 -21.17 -7.10 -20.85
CA ARG A 96 -20.83 -8.33 -21.57
C ARG A 96 -19.33 -8.39 -21.87
N GLY A 97 -18.73 -7.26 -22.22
CA GLY A 97 -17.29 -7.10 -22.32
C GLY A 97 -16.60 -7.45 -21.01
N GLU A 98 -17.04 -6.87 -19.89
CA GLU A 98 -16.47 -7.11 -18.56
C GLU A 98 -16.55 -8.58 -18.13
N LEU A 99 -17.66 -9.25 -18.43
CA LEU A 99 -17.79 -10.70 -18.18
C LEU A 99 -16.77 -11.51 -18.99
N ALA A 100 -16.56 -11.16 -20.26
CA ALA A 100 -15.61 -11.82 -21.13
C ALA A 100 -14.16 -11.54 -20.69
N GLU A 101 -13.88 -10.34 -20.22
CA GLU A 101 -12.58 -9.94 -19.67
C GLU A 101 -12.23 -10.73 -18.42
N LEU A 102 -13.12 -10.76 -17.43
CA LEU A 102 -12.91 -11.53 -16.21
C LEU A 102 -12.77 -13.02 -16.51
N ALA A 103 -13.58 -13.57 -17.41
CA ALA A 103 -13.46 -14.96 -17.84
C ALA A 103 -12.10 -15.23 -18.53
N ALA A 104 -11.64 -14.33 -19.40
CA ALA A 104 -10.34 -14.44 -20.05
C ALA A 104 -9.20 -14.40 -19.04
N LEU A 105 -9.31 -13.59 -17.99
CA LEU A 105 -8.34 -13.51 -16.90
C LEU A 105 -8.25 -14.84 -16.12
N TYR A 106 -9.38 -15.47 -15.81
CA TYR A 106 -9.38 -16.82 -15.21
C TYR A 106 -8.83 -17.89 -16.17
N ALA A 107 -9.13 -17.79 -17.46
CA ALA A 107 -8.60 -18.70 -18.47
C ALA A 107 -7.07 -18.60 -18.59
N ALA A 108 -6.52 -17.37 -18.56
CA ALA A 108 -5.09 -17.11 -18.55
C ALA A 108 -4.40 -17.68 -17.30
N ARG A 109 -5.12 -17.82 -16.18
CA ARG A 109 -4.67 -18.48 -14.95
C ARG A 109 -4.77 -20.01 -15.00
N GLY A 110 -5.25 -20.58 -16.10
CA GLY A 110 -5.29 -22.03 -16.34
C GLY A 110 -6.66 -22.69 -16.11
N VAL A 111 -7.72 -21.91 -15.89
CA VAL A 111 -9.09 -22.43 -15.86
C VAL A 111 -9.56 -22.70 -17.30
N ASP A 112 -10.24 -23.82 -17.57
CA ASP A 112 -10.81 -24.04 -18.91
C ASP A 112 -11.89 -23.00 -19.22
N ALA A 113 -12.12 -22.70 -20.51
CA ALA A 113 -12.98 -21.59 -20.92
C ALA A 113 -14.42 -21.68 -20.38
N ALA A 114 -15.02 -22.88 -20.37
CA ALA A 114 -16.39 -23.06 -19.89
C ALA A 114 -16.50 -22.84 -18.38
N THR A 115 -15.52 -23.34 -17.63
CA THR A 115 -15.44 -23.09 -16.19
C THR A 115 -15.14 -21.63 -15.89
N ALA A 116 -14.26 -20.97 -16.66
CA ALA A 116 -13.88 -19.58 -16.45
C ALA A 116 -15.07 -18.62 -16.65
N GLU A 117 -15.88 -18.84 -17.69
CA GLU A 117 -17.12 -18.09 -17.91
C GLU A 117 -18.11 -18.29 -16.76
N THR A 118 -18.25 -19.53 -16.29
CA THR A 118 -19.11 -19.86 -15.14
C THR A 118 -18.65 -19.15 -13.86
N VAL A 119 -17.33 -19.14 -13.59
CA VAL A 119 -16.73 -18.48 -12.43
C VAL A 119 -16.95 -16.97 -12.51
N ALA A 120 -16.63 -16.35 -13.64
CA ALA A 120 -16.80 -14.92 -13.85
C ALA A 120 -18.27 -14.49 -13.64
N ALA A 121 -19.22 -15.22 -14.24
CA ALA A 121 -20.64 -14.94 -14.09
C ALA A 121 -21.11 -15.04 -12.62
N GLN A 122 -20.67 -16.08 -11.90
CA GLN A 122 -21.05 -16.27 -10.50
C GLN A 122 -20.42 -15.21 -9.57
N LEU A 123 -19.18 -14.81 -9.81
CA LEU A 123 -18.51 -13.77 -9.03
C LEU A 123 -19.15 -12.40 -9.30
N MET A 124 -19.41 -12.06 -10.56
CA MET A 124 -20.07 -10.81 -10.93
C MET A 124 -21.49 -10.71 -10.41
N ALA A 125 -22.24 -11.81 -10.41
CA ALA A 125 -23.60 -11.86 -9.85
C ALA A 125 -23.63 -11.55 -8.34
N LYS A 126 -22.54 -11.86 -7.62
CA LYS A 126 -22.41 -11.55 -6.19
C LYS A 126 -21.92 -10.13 -5.97
N ASP A 127 -20.85 -9.73 -6.65
CA ASP A 127 -20.20 -8.42 -6.52
C ASP A 127 -19.26 -8.20 -7.72
N ALA A 128 -19.78 -7.63 -8.82
CA ALA A 128 -19.00 -7.39 -10.03
C ALA A 128 -17.82 -6.46 -9.79
N LEU A 129 -18.07 -5.29 -9.19
CA LEU A 129 -17.00 -4.34 -8.89
C LEU A 129 -15.95 -4.95 -7.95
N GLY A 130 -16.37 -5.71 -6.94
CA GLY A 130 -15.44 -6.38 -6.05
C GLY A 130 -14.73 -7.60 -6.66
N ALA A 131 -15.26 -8.20 -7.72
CA ALA A 131 -14.59 -9.25 -8.48
C ALA A 131 -13.46 -8.65 -9.32
N HIS A 132 -13.76 -7.67 -10.18
CA HIS A 132 -12.77 -6.96 -10.98
C HIS A 132 -11.74 -6.24 -10.11
N ALA A 133 -12.17 -5.54 -9.06
CA ALA A 133 -11.25 -4.87 -8.14
C ALA A 133 -10.18 -5.82 -7.57
N ARG A 134 -10.54 -7.07 -7.24
CA ARG A 134 -9.59 -8.02 -6.65
C ARG A 134 -8.82 -8.81 -7.70
N ASP A 135 -9.52 -9.29 -8.72
CA ASP A 135 -8.97 -10.25 -9.66
C ASP A 135 -8.23 -9.57 -10.81
N GLU A 136 -8.64 -8.36 -11.19
CA GLU A 136 -8.05 -7.57 -12.28
C GLU A 136 -7.17 -6.44 -11.75
N LEU A 137 -7.69 -5.60 -10.84
CA LEU A 137 -7.00 -4.39 -10.35
C LEU A 137 -6.05 -4.64 -9.16
N ASP A 138 -6.03 -5.86 -8.59
CA ASP A 138 -5.28 -6.23 -7.38
C ASP A 138 -5.58 -5.37 -6.13
N ILE A 139 -6.73 -4.71 -6.10
CA ILE A 139 -7.22 -3.89 -4.99
C ILE A 139 -7.90 -4.80 -3.95
N THR A 140 -7.15 -5.17 -2.92
CA THR A 140 -7.65 -6.04 -1.83
C THR A 140 -7.91 -5.28 -0.52
N PRO A 141 -8.95 -5.65 0.28
CA PRO A 141 -9.28 -4.94 1.52
C PRO A 141 -8.18 -4.93 2.59
N GLY A 142 -7.31 -5.93 2.61
CA GLY A 142 -6.19 -6.06 3.57
C GLY A 142 -4.96 -5.22 3.21
N ALA A 143 -4.85 -4.80 1.94
CA ALA A 143 -3.72 -4.05 1.41
C ALA A 143 -4.04 -2.58 1.10
N ARG A 144 -5.24 -2.10 1.46
CA ARG A 144 -5.65 -0.71 1.19
C ARG A 144 -4.62 0.29 1.71
N ALA A 145 -4.36 1.30 0.89
CA ALA A 145 -3.50 2.42 1.25
C ALA A 145 -3.96 3.10 2.56
N ARG A 146 -3.04 3.23 3.52
CA ARG A 146 -3.27 3.90 4.81
C ARG A 146 -2.24 5.02 5.03
N PRO A 147 -2.41 6.19 4.37
CA PRO A 147 -1.38 7.22 4.30
C PRO A 147 -0.93 7.72 5.67
N VAL A 148 -1.89 7.99 6.56
CA VAL A 148 -1.61 8.49 7.90
C VAL A 148 -0.84 7.45 8.72
N GLN A 149 -1.21 6.17 8.64
CA GLN A 149 -0.51 5.12 9.38
C GLN A 149 0.93 4.95 8.89
N ALA A 150 1.13 4.96 7.58
CA ALA A 150 2.46 4.82 6.99
C ALA A 150 3.37 6.00 7.36
N ALA A 151 2.85 7.22 7.29
CA ALA A 151 3.54 8.44 7.71
C ALA A 151 3.97 8.40 9.18
N PHE A 152 3.07 8.02 10.09
CA PHE A 152 3.40 7.90 11.52
C PHE A 152 4.40 6.77 11.79
N ALA A 153 4.26 5.62 11.13
CA ALA A 153 5.19 4.50 11.30
C ALA A 153 6.61 4.88 10.84
N SER A 154 6.73 5.69 9.78
CA SER A 154 8.01 6.20 9.27
C SER A 154 8.61 7.30 10.15
N ALA A 155 7.79 8.20 10.70
CA ALA A 155 8.28 9.29 11.54
C ALA A 155 8.73 8.82 12.94
N ALA A 156 8.13 7.75 13.44
CA ALA A 156 8.35 7.24 14.80
C ALA A 156 9.44 6.16 14.90
N SER A 157 10.02 5.74 13.76
CA SER A 157 11.05 4.71 13.66
C SER A 157 12.45 5.29 13.70
#